data_AF-A0A842LGW7-F1
#
_entry.id   AF-A0A842LGW7-F1
#
_cell.length_a   1.000
_cell.length_b   1.000
_cell.length_c   1.000
_cell.angle_alpha   90.00
_cell.angle_beta   90.00
_cell.angle_gamma   90.00
#
_symmetry.space_group_name_H-M   'P 1'
#
loop_
_entity.id
_entity.type
_entity.pdbx_description
1 polymer ?
#
loop_
_entity_poly.entity_id
_entity_poly.type
_entity_poly.pdbx_seq_one_letter_code
_entity_poly.pdbx_strand_id
1 'polypeptide(L)'
;MSVEENVSNETNNLTSFICERIKENEEFLNKNAKDVYEEVIGFINDAIDLAVLLAKRLKAEEAITHPLVFFAMHVFMPMSYGIYVNLLIGNLPACFMELRLIHETMAKCYVAEKVYPGQEDFATKLEALEQVLKEEEISISKLMKELGSDFIALWGKLSEGWVHPRGILKRVTSSFVGKKVPPSWSIVIPMTYTEEDLDDIKELGKRVAEFRALLKTVITNCIRE
;
A
#
# COMPACT_ATOMS: atom_id res chain seq x y z
N MET A 1 36.94 -24.73 7.51
CA MET A 1 36.04 -23.57 7.38
C MET A 1 34.89 -23.81 8.33
N SER A 2 34.74 -22.96 9.33
CA SER A 2 33.67 -23.07 10.32
C SER A 2 32.33 -22.71 9.67
N VAL A 3 31.24 -23.21 10.24
CA VAL A 3 29.87 -22.89 9.80
C VAL A 3 29.62 -21.37 9.79
N GLU A 4 30.27 -20.63 10.70
CA GLU A 4 30.20 -19.16 10.78
C GLU A 4 30.89 -18.43 9.61
N GLU A 5 32.02 -18.96 9.09
CA GLU A 5 32.69 -18.37 7.92
C GLU A 5 31.87 -18.53 6.63
N ASN A 6 31.18 -19.68 6.48
CA ASN A 6 30.33 -19.92 5.30
C ASN A 6 29.05 -19.07 5.31
N VAL A 7 28.40 -18.90 6.46
CA VAL A 7 27.18 -18.07 6.58
C VAL A 7 27.47 -16.59 6.32
N SER A 8 28.63 -16.07 6.76
CA SER A 8 28.99 -14.66 6.51
C SER A 8 29.27 -14.36 5.02
N ASN A 9 29.91 -15.28 4.30
CA ASN A 9 30.18 -15.14 2.87
C ASN A 9 28.90 -15.25 2.01
N GLU A 10 27.98 -16.15 2.33
CA GLU A 10 26.71 -16.30 1.60
C GLU A 10 25.76 -15.11 1.82
N THR A 11 25.73 -14.55 3.03
CA THR A 11 24.90 -13.38 3.37
C THR A 11 25.39 -12.11 2.66
N ASN A 12 26.71 -11.95 2.50
CA ASN A 12 27.30 -10.85 1.73
C ASN A 12 26.94 -10.94 0.23
N ASN A 13 26.79 -12.15 -0.31
CA ASN A 13 26.41 -12.36 -1.71
C ASN A 13 24.94 -12.03 -1.98
N LEU A 14 24.01 -12.44 -1.10
CA LEU A 14 22.59 -12.13 -1.25
C LEU A 14 22.33 -10.61 -1.11
N THR A 15 22.92 -9.97 -0.10
CA THR A 15 22.75 -8.52 0.11
C THR A 15 23.26 -7.73 -1.09
N SER A 16 24.46 -8.06 -1.59
CA SER A 16 25.03 -7.42 -2.77
C SER A 16 24.16 -7.62 -4.01
N PHE A 17 23.62 -8.83 -4.21
CA PHE A 17 22.69 -9.12 -5.29
C PHE A 17 21.44 -8.25 -5.23
N ILE A 18 20.80 -8.13 -4.05
CA ILE A 18 19.59 -7.30 -3.88
C ILE A 18 19.91 -5.82 -4.13
N CYS A 19 21.01 -5.31 -3.57
CA CYS A 19 21.41 -3.92 -3.76
C CYS A 19 21.73 -3.59 -5.23
N GLU A 20 22.28 -4.55 -5.98
CA GLU A 20 22.50 -4.40 -7.41
C GLU A 20 21.17 -4.28 -8.18
N ARG A 21 20.21 -5.17 -7.92
CA ARG A 21 18.87 -5.11 -8.54
C ARG A 21 18.13 -3.82 -8.20
N ILE A 22 18.23 -3.34 -6.95
CA ILE A 22 17.66 -2.05 -6.53
C ILE A 22 18.18 -0.90 -7.38
N LYS A 23 19.51 -0.83 -7.58
CA LYS A 23 20.12 0.24 -8.39
C LYS A 23 19.66 0.20 -9.84
N GLU A 24 19.64 -0.99 -10.43
CA GLU A 24 19.17 -1.17 -11.81
C GLU A 24 17.70 -0.78 -11.97
N ASN A 25 16.85 -1.14 -10.99
CA ASN A 25 15.44 -0.77 -10.99
C ASN A 25 15.23 0.72 -10.77
N GLU A 26 15.98 1.36 -9.88
CA GLU A 26 15.97 2.80 -9.70
C GLU A 26 16.34 3.53 -11.00
N GLU A 27 17.40 3.11 -11.69
CA GLU A 27 17.81 3.64 -12.98
C GLU A 27 16.73 3.42 -14.06
N PHE A 28 16.17 2.21 -14.12
CA PHE A 28 15.10 1.87 -15.05
C PHE A 28 13.85 2.74 -14.83
N LEU A 29 13.41 2.90 -13.59
CA LEU A 29 12.23 3.70 -13.22
C LEU A 29 12.46 5.17 -13.57
N ASN A 30 13.61 5.74 -13.21
CA ASN A 30 13.95 7.12 -13.54
C ASN A 30 13.97 7.39 -15.05
N LYS A 31 14.35 6.40 -15.85
CA LYS A 31 14.40 6.53 -17.31
C LYS A 31 13.03 6.33 -17.98
N ASN A 32 12.24 5.36 -17.52
CA ASN A 32 11.09 4.85 -18.28
C ASN A 32 9.73 5.08 -17.61
N ALA A 33 9.69 5.31 -16.30
CA ALA A 33 8.47 5.46 -15.50
C ALA A 33 8.66 6.50 -14.38
N LYS A 34 9.33 7.61 -14.70
CA LYS A 34 9.73 8.63 -13.73
C LYS A 34 8.52 9.25 -13.02
N ASP A 35 7.44 9.47 -13.75
CA ASP A 35 6.17 9.95 -13.24
C ASP A 35 5.60 9.03 -12.16
N VAL A 36 5.63 7.72 -12.39
CA VAL A 36 5.18 6.73 -11.39
C VAL A 36 6.10 6.72 -10.18
N TYR A 37 7.42 6.79 -10.40
CA TYR A 37 8.39 6.78 -9.31
C TYR A 37 8.25 8.02 -8.41
N GLU A 38 8.10 9.20 -9.01
CA GLU A 38 7.81 10.44 -8.30
C GLU A 38 6.44 10.40 -7.60
N GLU A 39 5.44 9.73 -8.18
CA GLU A 39 4.12 9.56 -7.57
C GLU A 39 4.20 8.72 -6.28
N VAL A 40 5.00 7.66 -6.26
CA VAL A 40 5.24 6.84 -5.05
C VAL A 40 6.05 7.60 -3.99
N ILE A 41 7.05 8.40 -4.39
CA ILE A 41 7.75 9.28 -3.45
C ILE A 41 6.78 10.34 -2.88
N GLY A 42 5.93 10.91 -3.73
CA GLY A 42 4.86 11.81 -3.31
C GLY A 42 3.90 11.16 -2.32
N PHE A 43 3.63 9.86 -2.48
CA PHE A 43 2.81 9.10 -1.56
C PHE A 43 3.42 8.94 -0.16
N ILE A 44 4.74 8.76 -0.08
CA ILE A 44 5.48 8.81 1.20
C ILE A 44 5.36 10.19 1.84
N ASN A 45 5.55 11.25 1.05
CA ASN A 45 5.45 12.61 1.56
C ASN A 45 4.05 12.91 2.11
N ASP A 46 2.98 12.45 1.46
CA ASP A 46 1.63 12.58 1.97
C ASP A 46 1.45 11.92 3.36
N ALA A 47 2.13 10.79 3.61
CA ALA A 47 2.10 10.13 4.93
C ALA A 47 2.84 10.92 6.01
N ILE A 48 4.00 11.49 5.66
CA ILE A 48 4.78 12.37 6.55
C ILE A 48 3.97 13.64 6.87
N ASP A 49 3.41 14.28 5.85
CA ASP A 49 2.61 15.50 5.99
C ASP A 49 1.39 15.27 6.87
N LEU A 50 0.70 14.13 6.72
CA LEU A 50 -0.41 13.76 7.58
C LEU A 50 0.03 13.58 9.04
N ALA A 51 1.14 12.87 9.29
CA ALA A 51 1.67 12.69 10.63
C ALA A 51 2.03 14.04 11.29
N VAL A 52 2.69 14.93 10.55
CA VAL A 52 3.04 16.29 11.02
C VAL A 52 1.78 17.11 11.28
N LEU A 53 0.77 17.04 10.41
CA LEU A 53 -0.50 17.75 10.58
C LEU A 53 -1.21 17.32 11.86
N LEU A 54 -1.29 16.00 12.11
CA LEU A 54 -1.94 15.45 13.30
C LEU A 54 -1.17 15.82 14.58
N ALA A 55 0.17 15.72 14.56
CA ALA A 55 1.00 16.09 15.71
C ALA A 55 0.90 17.59 16.07
N LYS A 56 0.60 18.46 15.10
CA LYS A 56 0.38 19.90 15.35
C LYS A 56 -1.01 20.21 15.92
N ARG A 57 -2.01 19.38 15.64
CA ARG A 57 -3.41 19.65 15.99
C ARG A 57 -3.85 18.93 17.27
N LEU A 58 -3.31 17.77 17.55
CA LEU A 58 -3.70 16.94 18.69
C LEU A 58 -2.71 17.09 19.84
N LYS A 59 -3.22 17.10 21.06
CA LYS A 59 -2.37 16.92 22.24
C LYS A 59 -1.84 15.49 22.29
N ALA A 60 -0.75 15.27 23.03
CA ALA A 60 -0.12 13.95 23.10
C ALA A 60 -1.10 12.86 23.60
N GLU A 61 -1.97 13.20 24.56
CA GLU A 61 -2.97 12.26 25.10
C GLU A 61 -4.05 11.92 24.07
N GLU A 62 -4.52 12.91 23.32
CA GLU A 62 -5.53 12.74 22.26
C GLU A 62 -4.96 12.00 21.05
N ALA A 63 -3.67 12.19 20.75
CA ALA A 63 -3.02 11.56 19.61
C ALA A 63 -2.95 10.03 19.73
N ILE A 64 -2.73 9.50 20.95
CA ILE A 64 -2.64 8.06 21.19
C ILE A 64 -3.95 7.34 20.86
N THR A 65 -5.08 8.01 21.07
CA THR A 65 -6.42 7.44 20.88
C THR A 65 -7.11 7.96 19.62
N HIS A 66 -6.42 8.64 18.70
CA HIS A 66 -7.07 9.18 17.49
C HIS A 66 -6.94 8.20 16.30
N PRO A 67 -8.05 7.82 15.63
CA PRO A 67 -8.04 6.88 14.50
C PRO A 67 -7.07 7.25 13.39
N LEU A 68 -7.05 8.53 13.01
CA LEU A 68 -6.16 9.02 11.96
C LEU A 68 -4.68 9.00 12.36
N VAL A 69 -4.37 9.11 13.67
CA VAL A 69 -2.98 8.97 14.14
C VAL A 69 -2.55 7.53 14.04
N PHE A 70 -3.40 6.58 14.48
CA PHE A 70 -3.15 5.16 14.29
C PHE A 70 -2.95 4.83 12.81
N PHE A 71 -3.87 5.26 11.95
CA PHE A 71 -3.76 5.08 10.51
C PHE A 71 -2.46 5.67 9.96
N ALA A 72 -2.15 6.93 10.27
CA ALA A 72 -0.97 7.61 9.75
C ALA A 72 0.34 6.91 10.19
N MET A 73 0.47 6.62 11.49
CA MET A 73 1.74 6.16 12.08
C MET A 73 1.96 4.66 11.96
N HIS A 74 0.91 3.85 12.06
CA HIS A 74 1.04 2.39 12.14
C HIS A 74 0.67 1.67 10.85
N VAL A 75 0.02 2.34 9.91
CA VAL A 75 -0.37 1.73 8.63
C VAL A 75 0.17 2.54 7.46
N PHE A 76 -0.28 3.78 7.27
CA PHE A 76 0.02 4.54 6.07
C PHE A 76 1.51 4.81 5.90
N MET A 77 2.19 5.37 6.89
CA MET A 77 3.63 5.65 6.82
C MET A 77 4.47 4.38 6.60
N PRO A 78 4.42 3.33 7.45
CA PRO A 78 5.25 2.15 7.24
C PRO A 78 4.95 1.42 5.92
N MET A 79 3.68 1.31 5.53
CA MET A 79 3.31 0.66 4.27
C MET A 79 3.68 1.50 3.04
N SER A 80 3.72 2.84 3.14
CA SER A 80 4.22 3.70 2.05
C SER A 80 5.72 3.49 1.80
N TYR A 81 6.52 3.29 2.85
CA TYR A 81 7.91 2.86 2.71
C TYR A 81 8.01 1.45 2.15
N GLY A 82 7.12 0.54 2.57
CA GLY A 82 6.99 -0.80 2.01
C GLY A 82 6.79 -0.77 0.49
N ILE A 83 5.83 0.02 0.00
CA ILE A 83 5.54 0.15 -1.43
C ILE A 83 6.76 0.66 -2.19
N TYR A 84 7.46 1.66 -1.65
CA TYR A 84 8.67 2.17 -2.27
C TYR A 84 9.78 1.12 -2.35
N VAL A 85 10.05 0.40 -1.26
CA VAL A 85 11.06 -0.66 -1.25
C VAL A 85 10.66 -1.81 -2.19
N ASN A 86 9.40 -2.24 -2.15
CA ASN A 86 8.85 -3.29 -3.00
C ASN A 86 8.94 -2.92 -4.48
N LEU A 87 8.68 -1.65 -4.84
CA LEU A 87 8.89 -1.14 -6.19
C LEU A 87 10.37 -1.24 -6.59
N LEU A 88 11.30 -0.85 -5.72
CA LEU A 88 12.73 -0.92 -6.02
C LEU A 88 13.26 -2.35 -6.18
N ILE A 89 12.69 -3.34 -5.49
CA ILE A 89 13.11 -4.74 -5.62
C ILE A 89 12.35 -5.52 -6.71
N GLY A 90 11.45 -4.88 -7.46
CA GLY A 90 10.69 -5.56 -8.52
C GLY A 90 9.40 -6.26 -8.04
N ASN A 91 9.01 -6.11 -6.77
CA ASN A 91 7.88 -6.81 -6.15
C ASN A 91 6.57 -6.03 -6.30
N LEU A 92 6.08 -5.91 -7.54
CA LEU A 92 4.83 -5.20 -7.82
C LEU A 92 3.61 -5.76 -7.08
N PRO A 93 3.38 -7.09 -6.98
CA PRO A 93 2.25 -7.62 -6.23
C PRO A 93 2.16 -7.11 -4.79
N ALA A 94 3.29 -7.05 -4.08
CA ALA A 94 3.32 -6.53 -2.73
C ALA A 94 2.92 -5.04 -2.67
N CYS A 95 3.34 -4.22 -3.65
CA CYS A 95 2.94 -2.81 -3.73
C CYS A 95 1.41 -2.64 -3.76
N PHE A 96 0.73 -3.45 -4.59
CA PHE A 96 -0.74 -3.40 -4.69
C PHE A 96 -1.44 -3.97 -3.44
N MET A 97 -0.88 -5.02 -2.82
CA MET A 97 -1.40 -5.59 -1.57
C MET A 97 -1.29 -4.60 -0.42
N GLU A 98 -0.16 -3.92 -0.28
CA GLU A 98 0.06 -2.89 0.73
C GLU A 98 -0.86 -1.68 0.50
N LEU A 99 -0.99 -1.20 -0.74
CA LEU A 99 -1.91 -0.11 -1.06
C LEU A 99 -3.37 -0.47 -0.75
N ARG A 100 -3.77 -1.72 -0.99
CA ARG A 100 -5.10 -2.23 -0.62
C ARG A 100 -5.31 -2.21 0.89
N LEU A 101 -4.32 -2.64 1.66
CA LEU A 101 -4.40 -2.64 3.11
C LEU A 101 -4.51 -1.20 3.64
N ILE A 102 -3.69 -0.27 3.13
CA ILE A 102 -3.81 1.16 3.48
C ILE A 102 -5.23 1.66 3.20
N HIS A 103 -5.79 1.32 2.04
CA HIS A 103 -7.16 1.72 1.66
C HIS A 103 -8.24 1.15 2.56
N GLU A 104 -8.16 -0.13 2.90
CA GLU A 104 -9.09 -0.79 3.83
C GLU A 104 -9.01 -0.19 5.23
N THR A 105 -7.80 0.04 5.75
CA THR A 105 -7.62 0.64 7.07
C THR A 105 -8.12 2.08 7.11
N MET A 106 -7.83 2.89 6.09
CA MET A 106 -8.32 4.28 6.00
C MET A 106 -9.85 4.31 6.09
N ALA A 107 -10.52 3.46 5.30
CA ALA A 107 -11.98 3.33 5.31
C ALA A 107 -12.52 2.97 6.70
N LYS A 108 -11.94 1.97 7.37
CA LYS A 108 -12.35 1.55 8.70
C LYS A 108 -12.14 2.65 9.75
N CYS A 109 -10.98 3.30 9.76
CA CYS A 109 -10.70 4.40 10.68
C CYS A 109 -11.68 5.56 10.49
N TYR A 110 -11.99 5.89 9.23
CA TYR A 110 -12.95 6.94 8.89
C TYR A 110 -14.38 6.60 9.37
N VAL A 111 -14.83 5.36 9.17
CA VAL A 111 -16.17 4.92 9.60
C VAL A 111 -16.27 4.83 11.11
N ALA A 112 -15.26 4.25 11.77
CA ALA A 112 -15.23 4.13 13.23
C ALA A 112 -15.35 5.52 13.90
N GLU A 113 -14.65 6.52 13.36
CA GLU A 113 -14.72 7.89 13.87
C GLU A 113 -16.11 8.52 13.68
N LYS A 114 -16.74 8.28 12.52
CA LYS A 114 -18.05 8.84 12.19
C LYS A 114 -19.20 8.20 13.00
N VAL A 115 -19.13 6.89 13.25
CA VAL A 115 -20.21 6.12 13.88
C VAL A 115 -20.15 6.19 15.41
N TYR A 116 -18.94 6.30 15.98
CA TYR A 116 -18.73 6.31 17.44
C TYR A 116 -18.07 7.61 17.93
N PRO A 117 -18.61 8.81 17.64
CA PRO A 117 -17.96 10.07 18.00
C PRO A 117 -17.89 10.33 19.52
N GLY A 118 -18.72 9.65 20.31
CA GLY A 118 -18.78 9.81 21.78
C GLY A 118 -17.91 8.85 22.59
N GLN A 119 -17.17 7.94 21.95
CA GLN A 119 -16.18 7.11 22.64
C GLN A 119 -14.82 7.81 22.60
N GLU A 120 -14.14 7.91 23.75
CA GLU A 120 -12.84 8.61 23.82
C GLU A 120 -11.66 7.75 23.31
N ASP A 121 -11.77 6.41 23.43
CA ASP A 121 -10.74 5.47 23.03
C ASP A 121 -10.99 4.88 21.64
N PHE A 122 -10.06 5.09 20.70
CA PHE A 122 -10.17 4.54 19.34
C PHE A 122 -10.05 3.03 19.28
N ALA A 123 -9.25 2.38 20.13
CA ALA A 123 -9.17 0.92 20.11
C ALA A 123 -10.57 0.33 20.31
N THR A 124 -11.32 0.88 21.27
CA THR A 124 -12.73 0.55 21.50
C THR A 124 -13.62 0.87 20.28
N LYS A 125 -13.45 2.03 19.61
CA LYS A 125 -14.23 2.37 18.40
C LYS A 125 -14.01 1.36 17.27
N LEU A 126 -12.75 1.01 17.03
CA LEU A 126 -12.38 0.07 15.97
C LEU A 126 -12.87 -1.34 16.30
N GLU A 127 -12.69 -1.80 17.55
CA GLU A 127 -13.22 -3.08 18.01
C GLU A 127 -14.75 -3.14 17.90
N ALA A 128 -15.46 -2.08 18.28
CA ALA A 128 -16.90 -1.99 18.13
C ALA A 128 -17.33 -2.07 16.67
N LEU A 129 -16.62 -1.36 15.77
CA LEU A 129 -16.88 -1.45 14.33
C LEU A 129 -16.63 -2.88 13.82
N GLU A 130 -15.48 -3.50 14.12
CA GLU A 130 -15.16 -4.86 13.69
C GLU A 130 -16.19 -5.88 14.21
N GLN A 131 -16.67 -5.71 15.44
CA GLN A 131 -17.69 -6.56 16.01
C GLN A 131 -19.01 -6.42 15.26
N VAL A 132 -19.47 -5.20 14.97
CA VAL A 132 -20.68 -4.96 14.15
C VAL A 132 -20.53 -5.52 12.74
N LEU A 133 -19.39 -5.28 12.08
CA LEU A 133 -19.13 -5.82 10.75
C LEU A 133 -19.21 -7.35 10.73
N LYS A 134 -18.74 -7.99 11.80
CA LYS A 134 -18.78 -9.44 11.96
C LYS A 134 -20.19 -9.96 12.28
N GLU A 135 -20.89 -9.36 13.25
CA GLU A 135 -22.23 -9.77 13.67
C GLU A 135 -23.27 -9.58 12.57
N GLU A 136 -23.16 -8.50 11.81
CA GLU A 136 -24.07 -8.19 10.69
C GLU A 136 -23.58 -8.74 9.34
N GLU A 137 -22.49 -9.52 9.33
CA GLU A 137 -21.87 -10.10 8.13
C GLU A 137 -21.60 -9.05 7.02
N ILE A 138 -21.23 -7.84 7.41
CA ILE A 138 -20.90 -6.74 6.49
C ILE A 138 -19.50 -6.97 5.94
N SER A 139 -19.45 -7.41 4.69
CA SER A 139 -18.19 -7.49 3.93
C SER A 139 -17.52 -6.12 3.73
N ILE A 140 -16.20 -6.11 3.56
CA ILE A 140 -15.44 -4.90 3.21
C ILE A 140 -15.93 -4.25 1.92
N SER A 141 -16.35 -5.03 0.92
CA SER A 141 -16.90 -4.48 -0.32
C SER A 141 -18.21 -3.72 -0.08
N LYS A 142 -19.07 -4.20 0.84
CA LYS A 142 -20.27 -3.48 1.26
C LYS A 142 -19.91 -2.18 1.98
N LEU A 143 -18.97 -2.22 2.93
CA LEU A 143 -18.46 -1.03 3.63
C LEU A 143 -17.92 0.03 2.65
N MET A 144 -17.07 -0.39 1.71
CA MET A 144 -16.49 0.49 0.68
C MET A 144 -17.58 1.11 -0.21
N LYS A 145 -18.63 0.36 -0.54
CA LYS A 145 -19.74 0.86 -1.35
C LYS A 145 -20.53 1.95 -0.63
N GLU A 146 -20.70 1.83 0.69
CA GLU A 146 -21.36 2.85 1.51
C GLU A 146 -20.54 4.15 1.64
N LEU A 147 -19.21 4.05 1.53
CA LEU A 147 -18.32 5.21 1.50
C LEU A 147 -18.32 5.96 0.17
N GLY A 148 -18.65 5.28 -0.94
CA GLY A 148 -18.83 5.90 -2.24
C GLY A 148 -18.28 5.07 -3.39
N SER A 149 -18.66 5.42 -4.62
CA SER A 149 -18.26 4.70 -5.85
C SER A 149 -16.75 4.60 -6.00
N ASP A 150 -16.02 5.63 -5.61
CA ASP A 150 -14.57 5.72 -5.83
C ASP A 150 -13.81 4.82 -4.85
N PHE A 151 -14.31 4.69 -3.61
CA PHE A 151 -13.76 3.77 -2.61
C PHE A 151 -13.87 2.31 -3.07
N ILE A 152 -15.08 1.89 -3.50
CA ILE A 152 -15.29 0.53 -3.97
C ILE A 152 -14.58 0.26 -5.31
N ALA A 153 -14.52 1.24 -6.21
CA ALA A 153 -13.82 1.10 -7.48
C ALA A 153 -12.32 0.86 -7.27
N LEU A 154 -11.67 1.66 -6.42
CA LEU A 154 -10.26 1.47 -6.09
C LEU A 154 -10.04 0.09 -5.42
N TRP A 155 -10.85 -0.24 -4.42
CA TRP A 155 -10.75 -1.54 -3.73
C TRP A 155 -10.90 -2.72 -4.69
N GLY A 156 -11.85 -2.67 -5.63
CA GLY A 156 -12.06 -3.71 -6.63
C GLY A 156 -10.85 -3.88 -7.54
N LYS A 157 -10.30 -2.78 -8.08
CA LYS A 157 -9.09 -2.80 -8.92
C LYS A 157 -7.89 -3.42 -8.21
N LEU A 158 -7.68 -3.05 -6.94
CA LEU A 158 -6.57 -3.60 -6.13
C LEU A 158 -6.78 -5.08 -5.81
N SER A 159 -8.02 -5.50 -5.55
CA SER A 159 -8.34 -6.88 -5.15
C SER A 159 -8.29 -7.85 -6.34
N GLU A 160 -8.97 -7.50 -7.43
CA GLU A 160 -9.18 -8.38 -8.58
C GLU A 160 -7.90 -8.77 -9.29
N GLY A 161 -6.97 -7.82 -9.44
CA GLY A 161 -5.74 -8.05 -10.22
C GLY A 161 -4.59 -8.64 -9.41
N TRP A 162 -4.51 -8.30 -8.13
CA TRP A 162 -3.25 -8.38 -7.38
C TRP A 162 -3.34 -9.13 -6.05
N VAL A 163 -4.56 -9.49 -5.60
CA VAL A 163 -4.76 -10.22 -4.35
C VAL A 163 -5.44 -11.57 -4.60
N HIS A 164 -6.45 -11.60 -5.45
CA HIS A 164 -7.16 -12.86 -5.72
C HIS A 164 -6.34 -13.80 -6.60
N PRO A 165 -6.18 -15.10 -6.23
CA PRO A 165 -5.36 -16.04 -6.99
C PRO A 165 -5.73 -16.13 -8.47
N ARG A 166 -7.03 -16.06 -8.77
CA ARG A 166 -7.54 -16.05 -10.16
C ARG A 166 -7.02 -14.86 -10.95
N GLY A 167 -6.95 -13.69 -10.34
CA GLY A 167 -6.44 -12.46 -10.94
C GLY A 167 -4.97 -12.54 -11.27
N ILE A 168 -4.18 -12.93 -10.27
CA ILE A 168 -2.73 -13.13 -10.40
C ILE A 168 -2.45 -14.14 -11.52
N LEU A 169 -3.11 -15.31 -11.48
CA LEU A 169 -2.95 -16.33 -12.51
C LEU A 169 -3.32 -15.82 -13.91
N LYS A 170 -4.40 -15.05 -14.03
CA LYS A 170 -4.80 -14.43 -15.31
C LYS A 170 -3.73 -13.48 -15.83
N ARG A 171 -3.11 -12.65 -14.97
CA ARG A 171 -2.04 -11.72 -15.39
C ARG A 171 -0.79 -12.45 -15.85
N VAL A 172 -0.35 -13.43 -15.08
CA VAL A 172 0.80 -14.28 -15.42
C VAL A 172 0.56 -14.97 -16.77
N THR A 173 -0.56 -15.68 -16.91
CA THR A 173 -0.87 -16.43 -18.14
C THR A 173 -1.04 -15.53 -19.36
N SER A 174 -1.68 -14.36 -19.22
CA SER A 174 -1.85 -13.40 -20.33
C SER A 174 -0.52 -12.86 -20.83
N SER A 175 0.43 -12.63 -19.91
CA SER A 175 1.79 -12.19 -20.26
C SER A 175 2.57 -13.30 -20.98
N PHE A 176 2.45 -14.55 -20.53
CA PHE A 176 3.05 -15.70 -21.24
C PHE A 176 2.49 -15.91 -22.64
N VAL A 177 1.17 -15.84 -22.81
CA VAL A 177 0.51 -16.07 -24.10
C VAL A 177 0.82 -14.95 -25.09
N GLY A 178 0.89 -13.69 -24.64
CA GLY A 178 1.16 -12.54 -25.49
C GLY A 178 2.64 -12.26 -25.74
N LYS A 179 3.45 -12.27 -24.67
CA LYS A 179 4.84 -11.76 -24.65
C LYS A 179 5.89 -12.88 -24.66
N LYS A 180 5.46 -14.15 -24.52
CA LYS A 180 6.33 -15.36 -24.44
C LYS A 180 7.35 -15.36 -23.30
N VAL A 181 7.26 -14.41 -22.37
CA VAL A 181 8.13 -14.27 -21.20
C VAL A 181 7.25 -13.96 -19.99
N PRO A 182 7.49 -14.57 -18.81
CA PRO A 182 6.82 -14.17 -17.58
C PRO A 182 7.12 -12.71 -17.24
N PRO A 183 6.19 -11.97 -16.59
CA PRO A 183 6.52 -10.70 -15.97
C PRO A 183 7.62 -10.88 -14.92
N SER A 184 8.50 -9.88 -14.77
CA SER A 184 9.64 -9.98 -13.83
C SER A 184 9.17 -10.22 -12.40
N TRP A 185 8.07 -9.58 -12.01
CA TRP A 185 7.44 -9.69 -10.69
C TRP A 185 6.78 -11.06 -10.41
N SER A 186 6.61 -11.92 -11.41
CA SER A 186 6.01 -13.25 -11.23
C SER A 186 7.01 -14.28 -10.67
N ILE A 187 8.28 -13.90 -10.58
CA ILE A 187 9.35 -14.71 -10.01
C ILE A 187 9.66 -14.16 -8.60
N VAL A 188 9.75 -15.04 -7.60
CA VAL A 188 9.83 -14.69 -6.16
C VAL A 188 11.17 -14.01 -5.76
N ILE A 189 12.11 -13.83 -6.69
CA ILE A 189 13.41 -13.20 -6.42
C ILE A 189 13.40 -11.75 -6.89
N PRO A 190 14.18 -10.84 -6.27
CA PRO A 190 14.39 -9.51 -6.81
C PRO A 190 14.91 -9.60 -8.24
N MET A 191 14.17 -8.97 -9.15
CA MET A 191 14.43 -8.99 -10.58
C MET A 191 14.47 -7.57 -11.10
N THR A 192 15.29 -7.39 -12.13
CA THR A 192 15.35 -6.12 -12.85
C THR A 192 14.10 -5.99 -13.72
N TYR A 193 13.50 -4.80 -13.70
CA TYR A 193 12.39 -4.46 -14.57
C TYR A 193 12.80 -4.51 -16.04
N THR A 194 11.81 -4.83 -16.85
CA THR A 194 11.89 -4.80 -18.30
C THR A 194 10.78 -3.89 -18.85
N GLU A 195 10.86 -3.56 -20.13
CA GLU A 195 9.79 -2.78 -20.79
C GLU A 195 8.42 -3.46 -20.69
N GLU A 196 8.40 -4.79 -20.54
CA GLU A 196 7.16 -5.57 -20.41
C GLU A 196 6.42 -5.32 -19.09
N ASP A 197 7.11 -4.78 -18.08
CA ASP A 197 6.54 -4.47 -16.77
C ASP A 197 5.95 -3.05 -16.72
N LEU A 198 6.18 -2.22 -17.75
CA LEU A 198 5.79 -0.80 -17.73
C LEU A 198 4.29 -0.57 -17.57
N ASP A 199 3.44 -1.45 -18.12
CA ASP A 199 1.99 -1.32 -17.98
C ASP A 199 1.53 -1.55 -16.53
N ASP A 200 2.13 -2.53 -15.85
CA ASP A 200 1.85 -2.81 -14.44
C ASP A 200 2.39 -1.70 -13.53
N ILE A 201 3.59 -1.16 -13.85
CA ILE A 201 4.17 0.00 -13.14
C ILE A 201 3.27 1.22 -13.30
N LYS A 202 2.81 1.54 -14.52
CA LYS A 202 1.88 2.64 -14.77
C LYS A 202 0.55 2.44 -14.07
N GLU A 203 0.06 1.21 -13.98
CA GLU A 203 -1.13 0.90 -13.20
C GLU A 203 -0.92 1.23 -11.72
N LEU A 204 0.23 0.89 -11.14
CA LEU A 204 0.55 1.23 -9.74
C LEU A 204 0.48 2.74 -9.52
N GLY A 205 1.16 3.53 -10.36
CA GLY A 205 1.12 4.99 -10.28
C GLY A 205 -0.30 5.55 -10.34
N LYS A 206 -1.13 5.03 -11.25
CA LYS A 206 -2.55 5.40 -11.33
C LYS A 206 -3.32 5.04 -10.06
N ARG A 207 -3.10 3.87 -9.48
CA ARG A 207 -3.77 3.44 -8.24
C ARG A 207 -3.35 4.27 -7.03
N VAL A 208 -2.06 4.62 -6.94
CA VAL A 208 -1.54 5.53 -5.90
C VAL A 208 -2.18 6.90 -6.04
N ALA A 209 -2.23 7.48 -7.25
CA ALA A 209 -2.88 8.77 -7.48
C ALA A 209 -4.38 8.76 -7.13
N GLU A 210 -5.10 7.69 -7.51
CA GLU A 210 -6.51 7.48 -7.13
C GLU A 210 -6.68 7.44 -5.61
N PHE A 211 -5.80 6.73 -4.88
CA PHE A 211 -5.82 6.70 -3.42
C PHE A 211 -5.55 8.08 -2.80
N ARG A 212 -4.53 8.80 -3.28
CA ARG A 212 -4.16 10.13 -2.76
C ARG A 212 -5.31 11.13 -2.87
N ALA A 213 -6.12 11.03 -3.92
CA ALA A 213 -7.33 11.85 -4.06
C ALA A 213 -8.40 11.52 -2.99
N LEU A 214 -8.60 10.23 -2.70
CA LEU A 214 -9.50 9.78 -1.62
C LEU A 214 -9.00 10.19 -0.24
N LEU A 215 -7.69 10.06 0.01
CA LEU A 215 -7.06 10.46 1.25
C LEU A 215 -7.33 11.94 1.56
N LYS A 216 -7.17 12.84 0.58
CA LYS A 216 -7.48 14.26 0.73
C LYS A 216 -8.93 14.48 1.17
N THR A 217 -9.87 13.75 0.56
CA THR A 217 -11.29 13.82 0.91
C THR A 217 -11.55 13.37 2.36
N VAL A 218 -10.92 12.28 2.79
CA VAL A 218 -11.02 11.77 4.17
C VAL A 218 -10.45 12.78 5.17
N ILE A 219 -9.25 13.31 4.91
CA ILE A 219 -8.58 14.29 5.77
C ILE A 219 -9.46 15.54 5.96
N THR A 220 -9.99 16.10 4.87
CA THR A 220 -10.87 17.29 4.94
C THR A 220 -12.12 17.06 5.77
N ASN A 221 -12.68 15.84 5.75
CA ASN A 221 -13.90 15.52 6.49
C ASN A 221 -13.67 15.21 7.97
N CYS A 222 -12.53 14.61 8.32
CA CYS A 222 -12.20 14.22 9.69
C CYS A 222 -11.53 15.33 10.50
N ILE A 223 -10.64 16.10 9.86
CA ILE A 223 -9.88 17.13 10.56
C ILE A 223 -10.55 18.48 10.30
N ARG A 224 -11.73 18.68 10.90
CA ARG A 224 -12.43 20.00 10.87
C ARG A 224 -11.55 21.08 11.53
N GLU A 225 -11.64 22.30 11.02
CA GLU A 225 -11.10 23.50 11.68
C GLU A 225 -11.88 23.85 12.95
#